data_AF-A0AAP9HF76-F1
#
_entry.id   AF-A0AAP9HF76-F1
#
_cell.length_a   1.000
_cell.length_b   1.000
_cell.length_c   1.000
_cell.angle_alpha   90.00
_cell.angle_beta   90.00
_cell.angle_gamma   90.00
#
_symmetry.space_group_name_H-M   'P 1'
#
loop_
_entity.id
_entity.type
_entity.pdbx_description
1 polymer ?
#
loop_
_entity_poly.entity_id
_entity_poly.type
_entity_poly.pdbx_seq_one_letter_code
_entity_poly.pdbx_strand_id
1 'polypeptide(L)'
;MAITKIHPIKSTLNLAIEYIVNGDKTDEQILVSTHKCHESTAHTQFLRTRENVGTKGTVLARHLIQSFLPGETTPEMAHQISLELCKKILKNEYEFVLSTHIDKGHIHNHIIFNNVNMVTGKCYQSNKKSYHKIRYQNDKLCKENNLSVIDEYYESYKKKYKTSGKSWYENEQTKKGTSWKSKLQFDIDRMIKQSKDWEEFLKKMAELGYEIKYGKHIAFKPKDKPRFTRAKTIGEDYTEERLKERIAEREMIKTSPIKKRIGNIIDMNTNTKVKESKGYEYWATKHNLNTMAESVIFIREHGIKSVQQLDEFIKKSADERQNLQDKIKTIDKEMEQLSTMMEQVHIVKKYRAYYKEYKANPSDRAFFKEYKAQITLYENALSELKKSYSKLPNSNEILNRLDKLQEKKNTLMQEYSSSKSTMEELYKIRKNYGIYMGKEMER
;
A
#
# COMPACT_ATOMS: atom_id res chain seq x y z
N MET A 1 0.41 -19.12 13.76
CA MET A 1 1.51 -18.41 13.07
C MET A 1 2.49 -17.98 14.12
N ALA A 2 3.78 -18.22 13.89
CA ALA A 2 4.80 -17.79 14.83
C ALA A 2 4.82 -16.24 14.95
N ILE A 3 4.90 -15.73 16.17
CA ILE A 3 4.93 -14.29 16.45
C ILE A 3 6.19 -13.99 17.25
N THR A 4 6.87 -12.90 16.89
CA THR A 4 8.02 -12.40 17.66
C THR A 4 7.69 -11.08 18.34
N LYS A 5 8.28 -10.84 19.51
CA LYS A 5 8.23 -9.56 20.24
C LYS A 5 9.59 -9.28 20.85
N ILE A 6 10.09 -8.05 20.75
CA ILE A 6 11.36 -7.66 21.36
C ILE A 6 11.18 -6.43 22.24
N HIS A 7 11.70 -6.46 23.47
CA HIS A 7 11.65 -5.34 24.40
C HIS A 7 12.97 -5.17 25.18
N PRO A 8 13.30 -3.96 25.63
CA PRO A 8 14.51 -3.71 26.42
C PRO A 8 14.36 -4.16 27.87
N ILE A 9 15.44 -4.68 28.44
CA ILE A 9 15.62 -4.86 29.89
C ILE A 9 16.55 -3.73 30.37
N LYS A 10 16.05 -2.88 31.27
CA LYS A 10 16.78 -1.72 31.82
C LYS A 10 17.21 -1.92 33.28
N SER A 11 16.51 -2.77 34.01
CA SER A 11 16.75 -3.13 35.41
C SER A 11 16.52 -4.62 35.57
N THR A 12 16.89 -5.17 36.74
CA THR A 12 16.52 -6.55 37.15
C THR A 12 16.89 -7.64 36.14
N LEU A 13 18.06 -7.55 35.51
CA LEU A 13 18.54 -8.54 34.53
C LEU A 13 18.62 -9.95 35.13
N ASN A 14 19.11 -10.07 36.37
CA ASN A 14 19.20 -11.36 37.06
C ASN A 14 17.83 -12.03 37.18
N LEU A 15 16.84 -11.31 37.73
CA LEU A 15 15.46 -11.82 37.87
C LEU A 15 14.84 -12.21 36.53
N ALA A 16 15.14 -11.48 35.45
CA ALA A 16 14.64 -11.81 34.11
C ALA A 16 15.25 -13.12 33.57
N ILE A 17 16.54 -13.37 33.83
CA ILE A 17 17.23 -14.60 33.42
C ILE A 17 16.74 -15.78 34.27
N GLU A 18 16.70 -15.63 35.60
CA GLU A 18 16.17 -16.65 36.52
C GLU A 18 14.74 -17.04 36.16
N TYR A 19 13.90 -16.05 35.83
CA TYR A 19 12.51 -16.30 35.45
C TYR A 19 12.37 -17.15 34.19
N ILE A 20 13.23 -16.94 33.18
CA ILE A 20 13.15 -17.68 31.92
C ILE A 20 13.80 -19.08 32.01
N VAL A 21 14.77 -19.27 32.92
CA VAL A 21 15.48 -20.55 33.14
C VAL A 21 14.78 -21.43 34.20
N ASN A 22 13.63 -21.01 34.72
CA ASN A 22 12.91 -21.79 35.73
C ASN A 22 12.59 -23.21 35.24
N GLY A 23 13.04 -24.22 36.01
CA GLY A 23 12.91 -25.65 35.68
C GLY A 23 11.47 -26.10 35.52
N ASP A 24 10.54 -25.52 36.28
CA ASP A 24 9.10 -25.84 36.21
C ASP A 24 8.48 -25.54 34.83
N LYS A 25 9.13 -24.67 34.05
CA LYS A 25 8.64 -24.20 32.74
C LYS A 25 9.44 -24.73 31.55
N THR A 26 10.63 -25.29 31.81
CA THR A 26 11.65 -25.58 30.80
C THR A 26 11.99 -27.06 30.69
N ASP A 27 11.09 -27.93 31.17
CA ASP A 27 11.31 -29.38 31.25
C ASP A 27 12.58 -29.70 32.04
N GLU A 28 12.61 -29.28 33.32
CA GLU A 28 13.77 -29.44 34.22
C GLU A 28 15.08 -28.84 33.67
N GLN A 29 14.98 -27.71 32.95
CA GLN A 29 16.10 -26.98 32.32
C GLN A 29 16.75 -27.65 31.09
N ILE A 30 16.24 -28.79 30.62
CA ILE A 30 16.77 -29.48 29.42
C ILE A 30 16.66 -28.58 28.17
N LEU A 31 15.65 -27.71 28.12
CA LEU A 31 15.43 -26.78 27.01
C LEU A 31 16.03 -25.38 27.23
N VAL A 32 17.20 -25.32 27.89
CA VAL A 32 17.96 -24.08 28.10
C VAL A 32 19.28 -24.18 27.34
N SER A 33 19.57 -23.17 26.52
CA SER A 33 20.83 -23.06 25.79
C SER A 33 21.45 -21.68 26.01
N THR A 34 22.77 -21.64 26.14
CA THR A 34 23.52 -20.41 26.33
C THR A 34 24.61 -20.27 25.25
N HIS A 35 25.03 -19.03 24.99
CA HIS A 35 26.16 -18.75 24.10
C HIS A 35 27.07 -17.72 24.74
N LYS A 36 28.35 -18.11 24.92
CA LYS A 36 29.41 -17.28 25.53
C LYS A 36 29.06 -16.75 26.93
N CYS A 37 28.10 -17.36 27.59
CA CYS A 37 27.71 -17.11 28.96
C CYS A 37 27.19 -18.42 29.59
N HIS A 38 26.96 -18.42 30.89
CA HIS A 38 26.36 -19.53 31.64
C HIS A 38 25.08 -19.06 32.30
N GLU A 39 24.02 -19.87 32.33
CA GLU A 39 22.68 -19.46 32.74
C GLU A 39 22.63 -18.83 34.13
N SER A 40 23.36 -19.39 35.11
CA SER A 40 23.46 -18.87 36.48
C SER A 40 24.27 -17.58 36.62
N THR A 41 25.20 -17.29 35.69
CA THR A 41 26.11 -16.14 35.77
C THR A 41 25.99 -15.18 34.58
N ALA A 42 25.01 -15.39 33.70
CA ALA A 42 24.84 -14.60 32.48
C ALA A 42 24.64 -13.11 32.79
N HIS A 43 23.96 -12.78 33.90
CA HIS A 43 23.78 -11.39 34.30
C HIS A 43 25.12 -10.69 34.64
N THR A 44 26.04 -11.37 35.36
CA THR A 44 27.35 -10.79 35.68
C THR A 44 28.26 -10.74 34.47
N GLN A 45 28.23 -11.76 33.61
CA GLN A 45 29.00 -11.81 32.37
C GLN A 45 28.58 -10.69 31.41
N PHE A 46 27.27 -10.45 31.26
CA PHE A 46 26.77 -9.37 30.40
C PHE A 46 27.24 -7.99 30.92
N LEU A 47 27.19 -7.79 32.24
CA LEU A 47 27.67 -6.57 32.89
C LEU A 47 29.18 -6.40 32.73
N ARG A 48 29.96 -7.47 32.90
CA ARG A 48 31.42 -7.45 32.72
C ARG A 48 31.81 -7.07 31.29
N THR A 49 31.16 -7.65 30.27
CA THR A 49 31.37 -7.26 28.87
C THR A 49 31.09 -5.77 28.66
N ARG A 50 30.03 -5.25 29.29
CA ARG A 50 29.64 -3.84 29.19
C ARG A 50 30.63 -2.90 29.87
N GLU A 51 31.17 -3.29 31.02
CA GLU A 51 32.20 -2.57 31.77
C GLU A 51 33.52 -2.52 31.01
N ASN A 52 33.97 -3.66 30.48
CA ASN A 52 35.21 -3.75 29.69
C ASN A 52 35.19 -2.83 28.46
N VAL A 53 34.02 -2.66 27.85
CA VAL A 53 33.82 -1.79 26.68
C VAL A 53 33.55 -0.32 27.09
N GLY A 54 33.28 -0.04 28.37
CA GLY A 54 33.00 1.32 28.87
C GLY A 54 31.64 1.87 28.44
N THR A 55 30.66 1.01 28.15
CA THR A 55 29.35 1.44 27.62
C THR A 55 28.41 1.94 28.73
N LYS A 56 27.98 3.22 28.65
CA LYS A 56 27.06 3.86 29.62
C LYS A 56 25.56 3.83 29.23
N GLY A 57 25.15 2.93 28.34
CA GLY A 57 23.75 2.84 27.88
C GLY A 57 22.76 2.45 29.00
N THR A 58 21.50 2.85 28.90
CA THR A 58 20.46 2.51 29.91
C THR A 58 19.85 1.11 29.73
N VAL A 59 20.12 0.46 28.59
CA VAL A 59 19.60 -0.88 28.29
C VAL A 59 20.70 -1.91 28.58
N LEU A 60 20.41 -2.84 29.48
CA LEU A 60 21.32 -3.90 29.90
C LEU A 60 21.26 -5.09 28.92
N ALA A 61 20.05 -5.52 28.57
CA ALA A 61 19.83 -6.64 27.67
C ALA A 61 18.57 -6.42 26.83
N ARG A 62 18.36 -7.31 25.87
CA ARG A 62 17.14 -7.36 25.05
C ARG A 62 16.46 -8.70 25.25
N HIS A 63 15.16 -8.68 25.47
CA HIS A 63 14.33 -9.86 25.57
C HIS A 63 13.52 -10.03 24.30
N LEU A 64 13.83 -11.08 23.54
CA LEU A 64 13.10 -11.52 22.36
C LEU A 64 12.25 -12.73 22.75
N ILE A 65 10.95 -12.62 22.53
CA ILE A 65 9.97 -13.70 22.72
C ILE A 65 9.55 -14.20 21.35
N GLN A 66 9.56 -15.51 21.14
CA GLN A 66 9.09 -16.17 19.93
C GLN A 66 8.00 -17.17 20.31
N SER A 67 6.75 -16.90 19.96
CA SER A 67 5.61 -17.76 20.28
C SER A 67 5.17 -18.57 19.07
N PHE A 68 4.86 -19.84 19.25
CA PHE A 68 4.33 -20.73 18.22
C PHE A 68 2.84 -21.02 18.43
N LEU A 69 2.18 -21.52 17.39
CA LEU A 69 0.78 -21.93 17.49
C LEU A 69 0.67 -23.23 18.31
N PRO A 70 -0.38 -23.41 19.15
CA PRO A 70 -0.60 -24.69 19.83
C PRO A 70 -0.65 -25.86 18.84
N GLY A 71 0.03 -26.98 19.17
CA GLY A 71 0.03 -28.21 18.37
C GLY A 71 0.80 -28.13 17.04
N GLU A 72 1.51 -27.04 16.75
CA GLU A 72 2.22 -26.82 15.49
C GLU A 72 3.69 -27.27 15.52
N THR A 73 4.32 -27.23 16.70
CA THR A 73 5.73 -27.58 16.89
C THR A 73 5.90 -28.46 18.12
N THR A 74 7.02 -29.18 18.20
CA THR A 74 7.50 -29.78 19.44
C THR A 74 8.43 -28.81 20.18
N PRO A 75 8.67 -28.99 21.49
CA PRO A 75 9.59 -28.15 22.26
C PRO A 75 11.01 -28.14 21.69
N GLU A 76 11.51 -29.29 21.23
CA GLU A 76 12.86 -29.46 20.67
C GLU A 76 12.97 -28.72 19.32
N MET A 77 11.98 -28.88 18.45
CA MET A 77 11.96 -28.19 17.17
C MET A 77 11.85 -26.68 17.36
N ALA A 78 11.01 -26.22 18.30
CA ALA A 78 10.92 -24.81 18.65
C ALA A 78 12.27 -24.28 19.14
N HIS A 79 12.94 -25.01 20.04
CA HIS A 79 14.25 -24.65 20.59
C HIS A 79 15.31 -24.52 19.48
N GLN A 80 15.37 -25.51 18.59
CA GLN A 80 16.30 -25.52 17.46
C GLN A 80 16.07 -24.34 16.50
N ILE A 81 14.81 -24.04 16.17
CA ILE A 81 14.46 -22.88 15.35
C ILE A 81 14.93 -21.57 16.00
N SER A 82 14.78 -21.43 17.32
CA SER A 82 15.30 -20.26 18.04
C SER A 82 16.82 -20.17 18.03
N LEU A 83 17.54 -21.29 18.18
CA LEU A 83 19.01 -21.30 18.08
C LEU A 83 19.48 -20.82 16.71
N GLU A 84 18.84 -21.29 15.64
CA GLU A 84 19.14 -20.83 14.28
C GLU A 84 18.78 -19.35 14.06
N LEU A 85 17.68 -18.90 14.65
CA LEU A 85 17.29 -17.49 14.65
C LEU A 85 18.36 -16.62 15.33
N CYS A 86 18.84 -17.03 16.51
CA CYS A 86 19.94 -16.38 17.22
C CYS A 86 21.20 -16.32 16.35
N LYS A 87 21.61 -17.43 15.72
CA LYS A 87 22.77 -17.46 14.81
C LYS A 87 22.61 -16.47 13.65
N LYS A 88 21.45 -16.42 13.00
CA LYS A 88 21.19 -15.52 11.84
C LYS A 88 21.14 -14.03 12.23
N ILE A 89 20.69 -13.70 13.45
CA ILE A 89 20.44 -12.31 13.88
C ILE A 89 21.60 -11.74 14.69
N LEU A 90 22.13 -12.52 15.62
CA LEU A 90 23.20 -12.14 16.55
C LEU A 90 24.59 -12.52 16.01
N LYS A 91 24.67 -13.37 14.98
CA LYS A 91 25.93 -13.76 14.30
C LYS A 91 27.01 -14.31 15.25
N ASN A 92 26.61 -14.90 16.37
CA ASN A 92 27.51 -15.35 17.44
C ASN A 92 28.35 -14.23 18.10
N GLU A 93 28.04 -12.96 17.85
CA GLU A 93 28.76 -11.78 18.37
C GLU A 93 28.17 -11.24 19.69
N TYR A 94 27.04 -11.79 20.15
CA TYR A 94 26.36 -11.40 21.38
C TYR A 94 26.20 -12.60 22.30
N GLU A 95 26.38 -12.38 23.60
CA GLU A 95 26.06 -13.35 24.63
C GLU A 95 24.54 -13.49 24.73
N PHE A 96 24.02 -14.71 24.85
CA PHE A 96 22.58 -14.92 25.02
C PHE A 96 22.25 -16.15 25.85
N VAL A 97 21.07 -16.09 26.49
CA VAL A 97 20.39 -17.21 27.14
C VAL A 97 19.07 -17.43 26.41
N LEU A 98 18.85 -18.66 25.94
CA LEU A 98 17.63 -19.13 25.29
C LEU A 98 16.96 -20.17 26.20
N SER A 99 15.64 -20.08 26.34
CA SER A 99 14.82 -21.08 27.02
C SER A 99 13.53 -21.31 26.24
N THR A 100 13.04 -22.55 26.22
CA THR A 100 11.73 -22.91 25.66
C THR A 100 10.74 -23.18 26.79
N HIS A 101 9.59 -22.51 26.77
CA HIS A 101 8.53 -22.65 27.75
C HIS A 101 7.38 -23.48 27.20
N ILE A 102 6.93 -24.45 28.00
CA ILE A 102 5.83 -25.38 27.67
C ILE A 102 4.62 -25.23 28.61
N ASP A 103 4.70 -24.32 29.59
CA ASP A 103 3.76 -24.14 30.69
C ASP A 103 2.41 -23.52 30.31
N LYS A 104 2.34 -22.79 29.18
CA LYS A 104 1.19 -21.93 28.84
C LYS A 104 0.33 -22.44 27.70
N GLY A 105 -0.01 -23.72 27.62
CA GLY A 105 -0.91 -24.25 26.56
C GLY A 105 -0.45 -24.02 25.11
N HIS A 106 0.72 -23.41 24.92
CA HIS A 106 1.40 -23.15 23.66
C HIS A 106 2.90 -22.97 23.94
N ILE A 107 3.71 -23.44 22.99
CA ILE A 107 5.16 -23.40 23.10
C ILE A 107 5.64 -22.00 22.73
N HIS A 108 6.51 -21.43 23.55
CA HIS A 108 7.13 -20.14 23.29
C HIS A 108 8.55 -20.08 23.83
N ASN A 109 9.41 -19.37 23.14
CA ASN A 109 10.82 -19.27 23.46
C ASN A 109 11.15 -17.87 23.95
N HIS A 110 12.03 -17.82 24.93
CA HIS A 110 12.58 -16.60 25.51
C HIS A 110 14.08 -16.54 25.24
N ILE A 111 14.50 -15.48 24.54
CA ILE A 111 15.90 -15.19 24.24
C ILE A 111 16.26 -13.88 24.93
N ILE A 112 17.13 -13.93 25.94
CA ILE A 112 17.72 -12.75 26.55
C ILE A 112 19.16 -12.63 26.06
N PHE A 113 19.48 -11.56 25.35
CA PHE A 113 20.84 -11.33 24.83
C PHE A 113 21.40 -9.99 25.27
N ASN A 114 22.73 -9.93 25.41
CA ASN A 114 23.44 -8.72 25.84
C ASN A 114 23.15 -7.58 24.87
N ASN A 115 22.88 -6.37 25.38
CA ASN A 115 22.69 -5.22 24.51
C ASN A 115 24.03 -4.77 23.89
N VAL A 116 25.18 -5.14 24.46
CA VAL A 116 26.51 -4.83 23.90
C VAL A 116 27.03 -6.01 23.09
N ASN A 117 27.53 -5.71 21.89
CA ASN A 117 28.21 -6.68 21.03
C ASN A 117 29.63 -6.94 21.55
N MET A 118 29.99 -8.19 21.80
CA MET A 118 31.31 -8.55 22.37
C MET A 118 32.48 -8.22 21.45
N VAL A 119 32.27 -8.25 20.14
CA VAL A 119 33.34 -8.07 19.13
C VAL A 119 33.56 -6.60 18.81
N THR A 120 32.47 -5.86 18.59
CA THR A 120 32.51 -4.46 18.13
C THR A 120 32.38 -3.46 19.27
N GLY A 121 31.95 -3.89 20.45
CA GLY A 121 31.64 -3.02 21.59
C GLY A 121 30.40 -2.13 21.39
N LYS A 122 29.69 -2.25 20.26
CA LYS A 122 28.55 -1.38 19.95
C LYS A 122 27.26 -1.93 20.55
N CYS A 123 26.37 -1.02 20.93
CA CYS A 123 25.03 -1.37 21.38
C CYS A 123 24.14 -1.88 20.23
N TYR A 124 23.29 -2.86 20.53
CA TYR A 124 22.28 -3.38 19.61
C TYR A 124 21.28 -2.29 19.22
N GLN A 125 21.17 -2.04 17.91
CA GLN A 125 20.25 -1.05 17.37
C GLN A 125 18.85 -1.64 17.19
N SER A 126 18.02 -1.52 18.23
CA SER A 126 16.59 -1.87 18.14
C SER A 126 15.81 -0.74 17.47
N ASN A 127 15.36 -0.96 16.25
CA ASN A 127 14.53 -0.06 15.47
C ASN A 127 13.57 -0.86 14.57
N LYS A 128 12.64 -0.19 13.87
CA LYS A 128 11.68 -0.87 12.99
C LYS A 128 12.36 -1.77 11.96
N LYS A 129 13.49 -1.35 11.38
CA LYS A 129 14.23 -2.12 10.36
C LYS A 129 14.85 -3.40 10.95
N SER A 130 15.50 -3.33 12.11
CA SER A 130 16.06 -4.52 12.76
C SER A 130 14.97 -5.47 13.24
N TYR A 131 13.84 -4.96 13.72
CA TYR A 131 12.68 -5.79 14.05
C TYR A 131 12.07 -6.49 12.82
N HIS A 132 11.92 -5.79 11.69
CA HIS A 132 11.49 -6.45 10.44
C HIS A 132 12.48 -7.52 9.97
N LYS A 133 13.79 -7.34 10.19
CA LYS A 133 14.79 -8.37 9.92
C LYS A 133 14.58 -9.61 10.81
N ILE A 134 14.31 -9.41 12.10
CA ILE A 134 13.97 -10.52 13.03
C ILE A 134 12.77 -11.29 12.51
N ARG A 135 11.67 -10.59 12.21
CA ARG A 135 10.44 -11.20 11.69
C ARG A 135 10.67 -11.98 10.41
N TYR A 136 11.38 -11.39 9.44
CA TYR A 136 11.67 -12.06 8.17
C TYR A 136 12.48 -13.35 8.36
N GLN A 137 13.51 -13.35 9.21
CA GLN A 137 14.31 -14.55 9.46
C GLN A 137 13.51 -15.62 10.23
N ASN A 138 12.69 -15.21 11.20
CA ASN A 138 11.77 -16.10 11.91
C ASN A 138 10.79 -16.77 10.94
N ASP A 139 10.14 -15.98 10.10
CA ASP A 139 9.17 -16.43 9.11
C ASP A 139 9.81 -17.38 8.09
N LYS A 140 11.03 -17.07 7.64
CA LYS A 140 11.81 -17.96 6.76
C LYS A 140 12.10 -19.31 7.43
N LEU A 141 12.60 -19.31 8.67
CA LEU A 141 12.91 -20.53 9.42
C LEU A 141 11.65 -21.37 9.70
N CYS A 142 10.54 -20.72 10.05
CA CYS A 142 9.26 -21.39 10.24
C CYS A 142 8.80 -22.06 8.94
N LYS A 143 8.94 -21.39 7.79
CA LYS A 143 8.60 -21.95 6.47
C LYS A 143 9.49 -23.14 6.11
N GLU A 144 10.79 -23.05 6.37
CA GLU A 144 11.77 -24.14 6.15
C GLU A 144 11.43 -25.38 6.98
N ASN A 145 10.84 -25.20 8.17
CA ASN A 145 10.40 -26.27 9.06
C ASN A 145 8.90 -26.63 8.92
N ASN A 146 8.25 -26.25 7.81
CA ASN A 146 6.82 -26.53 7.53
C ASN A 146 5.82 -25.97 8.56
N LEU A 147 6.19 -24.94 9.31
CA LEU A 147 5.31 -24.24 10.24
C LEU A 147 4.51 -23.13 9.53
N SER A 148 3.39 -22.73 10.13
CA SER A 148 2.52 -21.68 9.59
C SER A 148 3.17 -20.30 9.73
N VAL A 149 3.35 -19.65 8.59
CA VAL A 149 3.93 -18.31 8.47
C VAL A 149 2.90 -17.34 7.94
N ILE A 150 2.99 -16.08 8.39
CA ILE A 150 2.17 -14.98 7.89
C ILE A 150 2.14 -15.01 6.36
N ASP A 151 0.93 -15.08 5.81
CA ASP A 151 0.72 -15.13 4.38
C ASP A 151 1.08 -13.75 3.79
N GLU A 152 2.26 -13.66 3.17
CA GLU A 152 2.79 -12.43 2.60
C GLU A 152 1.84 -11.83 1.55
N TYR A 153 1.15 -12.70 0.79
CA TYR A 153 0.17 -12.28 -0.21
C TYR A 153 -1.08 -11.69 0.44
N TYR A 154 -1.52 -12.24 1.57
CA TYR A 154 -2.62 -11.68 2.34
C TYR A 154 -2.27 -10.32 2.97
N GLU A 155 -1.04 -10.14 3.48
CA GLU A 155 -0.58 -8.83 3.97
C GLU A 155 -0.50 -7.80 2.85
N SER A 156 0.00 -8.19 1.67
CA SER A 156 -0.01 -7.35 0.47
C SER A 156 -1.44 -6.98 0.06
N TYR A 157 -2.34 -7.95 0.04
CA TYR A 157 -3.77 -7.73 -0.22
C TYR A 157 -4.36 -6.74 0.79
N LYS A 158 -4.16 -6.93 2.10
CA LYS A 158 -4.68 -6.01 3.12
C LYS A 158 -4.22 -4.59 2.88
N LYS A 159 -2.92 -4.41 2.60
CA LYS A 159 -2.32 -3.11 2.34
C LYS A 159 -2.85 -2.44 1.06
N LYS A 160 -3.14 -3.22 0.02
CA LYS A 160 -3.63 -2.72 -1.28
C LYS A 160 -5.14 -2.48 -1.30
N TYR A 161 -5.93 -3.37 -0.68
CA TYR A 161 -7.37 -3.47 -0.90
C TYR A 161 -8.24 -3.31 0.37
N LYS A 162 -7.71 -3.54 1.59
CA LYS A 162 -8.53 -3.57 2.82
C LYS A 162 -8.26 -2.42 3.81
N THR A 163 -7.05 -1.87 3.85
CA THR A 163 -6.75 -0.76 4.77
C THR A 163 -7.56 0.47 4.37
N SER A 164 -8.60 0.74 5.15
CA SER A 164 -9.60 1.79 4.99
C SER A 164 -8.98 3.17 4.81
N GLY A 165 -9.40 3.84 3.73
CA GLY A 165 -9.35 5.30 3.62
C GLY A 165 -8.95 5.84 2.25
N LYS A 166 -8.29 5.04 1.39
CA LYS A 166 -7.82 5.50 0.08
C LYS A 166 -7.76 4.35 -0.90
N SER A 167 -8.55 4.42 -1.98
CA SER A 167 -8.34 3.61 -3.19
C SER A 167 -6.85 3.55 -3.52
N TRP A 168 -6.30 2.47 -4.09
CA TRP A 168 -4.89 2.47 -4.53
C TRP A 168 -4.56 3.70 -5.37
N TYR A 169 -5.53 4.19 -6.17
CA TYR A 169 -5.49 5.44 -6.91
C TYR A 169 -5.45 6.68 -6.00
N GLU A 170 -6.30 6.79 -4.97
CA GLU A 170 -6.24 7.86 -3.96
C GLU A 170 -5.00 7.76 -3.06
N ASN A 171 -4.46 6.56 -2.82
CA ASN A 171 -3.25 6.34 -2.03
C ASN A 171 -2.02 6.68 -2.87
N GLU A 172 -2.09 6.49 -4.19
CA GLU A 172 -1.16 7.09 -5.14
C GLU A 172 -1.30 8.62 -5.10
N GLN A 173 -2.50 9.18 -5.24
CA GLN A 173 -2.74 10.63 -5.21
C GLN A 173 -2.43 11.28 -3.84
N THR A 174 -2.56 10.54 -2.74
CA THR A 174 -2.29 11.08 -1.39
C THR A 174 -0.90 10.74 -0.87
N LYS A 175 -0.27 9.64 -1.29
CA LYS A 175 1.20 9.52 -1.16
C LYS A 175 1.89 10.53 -2.06
N LYS A 176 1.27 10.93 -3.17
CA LYS A 176 1.62 12.12 -3.98
C LYS A 176 1.35 13.47 -3.27
N GLY A 177 0.77 13.48 -2.06
CA GLY A 177 0.34 14.71 -1.37
C GLY A 177 1.07 15.08 -0.07
N THR A 178 1.88 14.22 0.55
CA THR A 178 2.53 14.53 1.85
C THR A 178 4.01 14.18 1.96
N SER A 179 4.58 13.51 0.95
CA SER A 179 6.01 13.23 0.91
C SER A 179 6.77 14.40 0.30
N TRP A 180 7.89 14.81 0.91
CA TRP A 180 8.84 15.74 0.30
C TRP A 180 9.21 15.36 -1.13
N LYS A 181 9.32 14.05 -1.42
CA LYS A 181 9.56 13.55 -2.78
C LYS A 181 8.42 13.89 -3.73
N SER A 182 7.19 13.88 -3.25
CA SER A 182 6.00 14.19 -4.04
C SER A 182 5.78 15.69 -4.21
N LYS A 183 6.18 16.50 -3.23
CA LYS A 183 6.26 17.96 -3.40
C LYS A 183 7.29 18.31 -4.49
N LEU A 184 8.49 17.74 -4.39
CA LEU A 184 9.52 17.88 -5.43
C LEU A 184 9.04 17.36 -6.79
N GLN A 185 8.33 16.23 -6.83
CA GLN A 185 7.73 15.68 -8.05
C GLN A 185 6.71 16.66 -8.67
N PHE A 186 5.80 17.19 -7.87
CA PHE A 186 4.80 18.17 -8.28
C PHE A 186 5.45 19.46 -8.81
N ASP A 187 6.45 19.97 -8.09
CA ASP A 187 7.16 21.18 -8.49
C ASP A 187 7.95 20.95 -9.80
N ILE A 188 8.61 19.80 -9.94
CA ILE A 188 9.25 19.39 -11.21
C ILE A 188 8.22 19.33 -12.35
N ASP A 189 7.11 18.61 -12.17
CA ASP A 189 6.08 18.46 -13.20
C ASP A 189 5.44 19.80 -13.57
N ARG A 190 5.25 20.69 -12.59
CA ARG A 190 4.76 22.05 -12.79
C ARG A 190 5.76 22.90 -13.56
N MET A 191 7.05 22.82 -13.25
CA MET A 191 8.09 23.59 -13.92
C MET A 191 8.36 23.10 -15.35
N ILE A 192 8.30 21.79 -15.61
CA ILE A 192 8.33 21.24 -16.98
C ILE A 192 7.20 21.86 -17.82
N LYS A 193 6.00 22.01 -17.24
CA LYS A 193 4.85 22.68 -17.89
C LYS A 193 5.02 24.20 -18.03
N GLN A 194 6.08 24.81 -17.50
CA GLN A 194 6.31 26.25 -17.62
C GLN A 194 7.57 26.57 -18.41
N SER A 195 8.51 25.64 -18.54
CA SER A 195 9.79 25.85 -19.23
C SER A 195 9.74 25.47 -20.71
N LYS A 196 10.48 26.21 -21.53
CA LYS A 196 10.67 25.99 -22.97
C LYS A 196 11.86 25.08 -23.26
N ASP A 197 12.90 25.19 -22.44
CA ASP A 197 14.12 24.41 -22.55
C ASP A 197 14.63 23.95 -21.18
N TRP A 198 15.69 23.15 -21.19
CA TRP A 198 16.31 22.61 -19.99
C TRP A 198 16.87 23.71 -19.08
N GLU A 199 17.44 24.77 -19.64
CA GLU A 199 18.04 25.85 -18.87
C GLU A 199 16.98 26.68 -18.13
N GLU A 200 15.86 26.98 -18.78
CA GLU A 200 14.72 27.67 -18.19
C GLU A 200 14.05 26.82 -17.10
N PHE A 201 14.02 25.50 -17.24
CA PHE A 201 13.59 24.58 -16.18
C PHE A 201 14.48 24.68 -14.94
N LEU A 202 15.79 24.65 -15.10
CA LEU A 202 16.73 24.76 -13.99
C LEU A 202 16.62 26.12 -13.30
N LYS A 203 16.48 27.21 -14.08
CA LYS A 203 16.31 28.56 -13.55
C LYS A 203 15.03 28.67 -12.70
N LYS A 204 13.90 28.17 -13.19
CA LYS A 204 12.63 28.20 -12.44
C LYS A 204 12.63 27.32 -11.20
N MET A 205 13.31 26.17 -11.26
CA MET A 205 13.54 25.34 -10.07
C MET A 205 14.37 26.09 -9.02
N ALA A 206 15.40 26.83 -9.44
CA ALA A 206 16.18 27.68 -8.53
C ALA A 206 15.35 28.84 -7.93
N GLU A 207 14.50 29.50 -8.74
CA GLU A 207 13.57 30.55 -8.30
C GLU A 207 12.54 30.04 -7.28
N LEU A 208 12.08 28.80 -7.42
CA LEU A 208 11.24 28.11 -6.42
C LEU A 208 11.98 27.78 -5.10
N GLY A 209 13.27 28.07 -5.01
CA GLY A 209 14.07 27.89 -3.80
C GLY A 209 14.74 26.52 -3.72
N TYR A 210 15.00 25.87 -4.85
CA TYR A 210 15.80 24.64 -4.90
C TYR A 210 17.27 24.92 -5.23
N GLU A 211 18.16 24.43 -4.38
CA GLU A 211 19.56 24.22 -4.73
C GLU A 211 19.69 22.99 -5.63
N ILE A 212 20.38 23.16 -6.77
CA ILE A 212 20.55 22.12 -7.78
C ILE A 212 22.01 21.68 -7.78
N LYS A 213 22.24 20.36 -7.72
CA LYS A 213 23.56 19.76 -7.86
C LYS A 213 23.65 18.95 -9.15
N TYR A 214 24.63 19.31 -9.98
CA TYR A 214 24.98 18.61 -11.21
C TYR A 214 26.00 17.51 -10.94
N GLY A 215 25.78 16.33 -11.50
CA GLY A 215 26.62 15.14 -11.35
C GLY A 215 26.06 14.02 -12.23
N LYS A 216 26.42 12.75 -11.99
CA LYS A 216 25.88 11.61 -12.78
C LYS A 216 24.35 11.54 -12.83
N HIS A 217 23.67 12.06 -11.82
CA HIS A 217 22.22 12.30 -11.85
C HIS A 217 21.93 13.63 -11.16
N ILE A 218 21.10 14.46 -11.78
CA ILE A 218 20.65 15.72 -11.18
C ILE A 218 19.99 15.50 -9.81
N ALA A 219 20.29 16.38 -8.86
CA ALA A 219 19.73 16.33 -7.52
C ALA A 219 19.24 17.70 -7.05
N PHE A 220 18.10 17.69 -6.35
CA PHE A 220 17.43 18.89 -5.86
C PHE A 220 17.41 18.91 -4.33
N LYS A 221 17.65 20.09 -3.74
CA LYS A 221 17.57 20.34 -2.30
C LYS A 221 16.76 21.61 -2.06
N PRO A 222 15.71 21.60 -1.24
CA PRO A 222 15.02 22.81 -0.82
C PRO A 222 15.80 23.53 0.27
N LYS A 223 15.52 24.82 0.45
CA LYS A 223 16.03 25.61 1.58
C LYS A 223 15.77 24.98 2.95
N ASP A 224 14.65 24.27 3.12
CA ASP A 224 14.21 23.74 4.41
C ASP A 224 14.81 22.36 4.79
N LYS A 225 15.74 21.82 3.99
CA LYS A 225 16.31 20.47 4.22
C LYS A 225 17.83 20.44 4.07
N PRO A 226 18.53 19.63 4.89
CA PRO A 226 19.99 19.53 4.83
C PRO A 226 20.53 18.64 3.70
N ARG A 227 19.70 17.83 3.01
CA ARG A 227 20.17 16.79 2.06
C ARG A 227 19.56 16.92 0.66
N PHE A 228 20.40 16.67 -0.36
CA PHE A 228 19.99 16.56 -1.76
C PHE A 228 19.25 15.25 -2.04
N THR A 229 18.22 15.32 -2.87
CA THR A 229 17.50 14.15 -3.40
C THR A 229 17.79 14.01 -4.89
N ARG A 230 18.35 12.86 -5.31
CA ARG A 230 18.59 12.57 -6.74
C ARG A 230 17.25 12.33 -7.44
N ALA A 231 17.06 12.95 -8.61
CA ALA A 231 15.80 12.91 -9.35
C ALA A 231 15.38 11.48 -9.72
N LYS A 232 16.33 10.61 -10.10
CA LYS A 232 16.08 9.17 -10.31
C LYS A 232 15.47 8.39 -9.14
N THR A 233 15.56 8.93 -7.91
CA THR A 233 14.99 8.29 -6.70
C THR A 233 13.50 8.61 -6.53
N ILE A 234 12.95 9.47 -7.40
CA ILE A 234 11.53 9.80 -7.50
C ILE A 234 10.85 8.74 -8.38
N GLY A 235 11.48 8.37 -9.49
CA GLY A 235 11.07 7.30 -10.40
C GLY A 235 11.89 7.32 -11.67
N GLU A 236 11.67 6.34 -12.54
CA GLU A 236 12.32 6.25 -13.86
C GLU A 236 11.92 7.42 -14.77
N ASP A 237 10.71 7.97 -14.61
CA ASP A 237 10.22 9.17 -15.33
C ASP A 237 10.85 10.52 -14.92
N TYR A 238 11.80 10.49 -13.98
CA TYR A 238 12.46 11.67 -13.41
C TYR A 238 13.98 11.61 -13.56
N THR A 239 14.48 10.78 -14.46
CA THR A 239 15.88 10.86 -14.91
C THR A 239 16.12 12.15 -15.69
N GLU A 240 17.37 12.60 -15.77
CA GLU A 240 17.68 13.84 -16.49
C GLU A 240 17.32 13.72 -17.98
N GLU A 241 17.60 12.56 -18.56
CA GLU A 241 17.25 12.22 -19.94
C GLU A 241 15.75 12.30 -20.15
N ARG A 242 14.95 11.67 -19.27
CA ARG A 242 13.49 11.65 -19.39
C ARG A 242 12.86 13.02 -19.12
N LEU A 243 13.43 13.83 -18.23
CA LEU A 243 12.97 15.20 -18.01
C LEU A 243 13.24 16.10 -19.23
N LYS A 244 14.40 15.96 -19.88
CA LYS A 244 14.72 16.64 -21.14
C LYS A 244 13.77 16.20 -22.26
N GLU A 245 13.52 14.90 -22.39
CA GLU A 245 12.52 14.36 -23.32
C GLU A 245 11.13 14.94 -23.05
N ARG A 246 10.67 14.98 -21.80
CA ARG A 246 9.34 15.52 -21.46
C ARG A 246 9.20 17.02 -21.75
N ILE A 247 10.29 17.79 -21.68
CA ILE A 247 10.29 19.20 -22.09
C ILE A 247 10.25 19.30 -23.63
N ALA A 248 10.98 18.45 -24.35
CA ALA A 248 10.97 18.40 -25.81
C ALA A 248 9.66 17.86 -26.40
N GLU A 249 9.09 16.80 -25.81
CA GLU A 249 7.75 16.27 -26.11
C GLU A 249 6.70 17.38 -25.93
N ARG A 250 6.88 18.28 -24.96
CA ARG A 250 5.99 19.43 -24.80
C ARG A 250 6.10 20.45 -25.93
N GLU A 251 7.30 20.72 -26.46
CA GLU A 251 7.42 21.55 -27.67
C GLU A 251 6.68 20.91 -28.86
N MET A 252 6.65 19.58 -28.95
CA MET A 252 5.79 18.88 -29.91
C MET A 252 4.28 18.92 -29.56
N ILE A 253 3.93 18.99 -28.27
CA ILE A 253 2.54 19.11 -27.77
C ILE A 253 2.04 20.57 -27.76
N LYS A 254 2.89 21.59 -27.95
CA LYS A 254 2.44 22.99 -28.07
C LYS A 254 1.53 23.25 -29.28
N THR A 255 1.47 22.31 -30.22
CA THR A 255 0.47 22.28 -31.30
C THR A 255 -0.69 21.33 -31.01
N SER A 256 -0.87 20.86 -29.78
CA SER A 256 -2.14 20.29 -29.34
C SER A 256 -3.08 21.46 -28.99
N PRO A 257 -4.17 21.67 -29.74
CA PRO A 257 -5.09 22.75 -29.45
C PRO A 257 -5.58 22.58 -28.01
N ILE A 258 -5.55 23.66 -27.22
CA ILE A 258 -6.34 23.74 -26.00
C ILE A 258 -7.74 23.26 -26.39
N LYS A 259 -8.21 22.11 -25.87
CA LYS A 259 -9.59 21.65 -26.09
C LYS A 259 -10.50 22.77 -25.61
N LYS A 260 -10.96 23.61 -26.54
CA LYS A 260 -11.92 24.67 -26.27
C LYS A 260 -13.21 23.98 -25.92
N ARG A 261 -13.55 23.97 -24.63
CA ARG A 261 -14.84 23.48 -24.17
C ARG A 261 -15.93 24.41 -24.70
N ILE A 262 -16.94 23.82 -25.32
CA ILE A 262 -18.06 24.58 -25.89
C ILE A 262 -18.78 25.33 -24.75
N GLY A 263 -18.96 26.64 -24.95
CA GLY A 263 -19.67 27.53 -24.04
C GLY A 263 -21.18 27.28 -24.04
N ASN A 264 -21.91 27.93 -23.13
CA ASN A 264 -23.37 27.96 -23.17
C ASN A 264 -23.84 29.17 -23.97
N ILE A 265 -24.91 29.01 -24.75
CA ILE A 265 -25.61 30.11 -25.41
C ILE A 265 -26.51 30.83 -24.42
N ILE A 266 -26.57 32.16 -24.57
CA ILE A 266 -27.45 33.05 -23.82
C ILE A 266 -28.76 33.18 -24.60
N ASP A 267 -29.87 32.84 -23.96
CA ASP A 267 -31.20 33.07 -24.52
C ASP A 267 -31.51 34.57 -24.53
N MET A 268 -31.57 35.17 -25.73
CA MET A 268 -31.79 36.60 -25.92
C MET A 268 -33.23 37.02 -25.57
N ASN A 269 -34.19 36.08 -25.63
CA ASN A 269 -35.61 36.38 -25.44
C ASN A 269 -36.01 36.35 -23.97
N THR A 270 -35.37 35.48 -23.17
CA THR A 270 -35.71 35.30 -21.76
C THR A 270 -34.79 36.07 -20.81
N ASN A 271 -33.58 36.46 -21.23
CA ASN A 271 -32.61 37.12 -20.35
C ASN A 271 -32.90 38.62 -20.15
N THR A 272 -33.22 39.01 -18.91
CA THR A 272 -33.53 40.40 -18.52
C THR A 272 -32.37 41.37 -18.78
N LYS A 273 -31.13 40.95 -18.55
CA LYS A 273 -29.94 41.80 -18.77
C LYS A 273 -29.71 42.13 -20.24
N VAL A 274 -30.14 41.25 -21.15
CA VAL A 274 -30.10 41.51 -22.60
C VAL A 274 -31.10 42.61 -22.94
N LYS A 275 -32.30 42.60 -22.36
CA LYS A 275 -33.34 43.61 -22.58
C LYS A 275 -33.00 44.97 -21.97
N GLU A 276 -32.30 44.97 -20.84
CA GLU A 276 -31.96 46.19 -20.08
C GLU A 276 -30.72 46.92 -20.61
N SER A 277 -29.79 46.23 -21.29
CA SER A 277 -28.51 46.81 -21.72
C SER A 277 -28.14 46.47 -23.15
N LYS A 278 -28.16 47.49 -24.03
CA LYS A 278 -27.70 47.38 -25.43
C LYS A 278 -26.25 46.90 -25.55
N GLY A 279 -25.39 47.27 -24.60
CA GLY A 279 -23.99 46.82 -24.58
C GLY A 279 -23.86 45.32 -24.29
N TYR A 280 -24.67 44.82 -23.35
CA TYR A 280 -24.71 43.39 -23.04
C TYR A 280 -25.38 42.59 -24.17
N GLU A 281 -26.42 43.14 -24.80
CA GLU A 281 -27.06 42.56 -25.99
C GLU A 281 -26.05 42.35 -27.13
N TYR A 282 -25.22 43.35 -27.44
CA TYR A 282 -24.19 43.24 -28.47
C TYR A 282 -23.13 42.18 -28.10
N TRP A 283 -22.68 42.17 -26.84
CA TRP A 283 -21.73 41.17 -26.36
C TRP A 283 -22.31 39.75 -26.41
N ALA A 284 -23.54 39.55 -25.95
CA ALA A 284 -24.23 38.26 -25.95
C ALA A 284 -24.44 37.74 -27.38
N THR A 285 -24.78 38.62 -28.34
CA THR A 285 -24.87 38.28 -29.76
C THR A 285 -23.55 37.74 -30.30
N LYS A 286 -22.43 38.44 -30.05
CA LYS A 286 -21.10 38.01 -30.49
C LYS A 286 -20.67 36.70 -29.81
N HIS A 287 -20.96 36.55 -28.52
CA HIS A 287 -20.69 35.33 -27.74
C HIS A 287 -21.46 34.12 -28.27
N ASN A 288 -22.75 34.28 -28.54
CA ASN A 288 -23.61 33.23 -29.08
C ASN A 288 -23.16 32.80 -30.48
N LEU A 289 -22.81 33.75 -31.36
CA LEU A 289 -22.25 33.45 -32.70
C LEU A 289 -20.97 32.63 -32.61
N ASN A 290 -20.03 33.03 -31.75
CA ASN A 290 -18.79 32.29 -31.53
C ASN A 290 -19.06 30.89 -30.98
N THR A 291 -19.95 30.77 -29.99
CA THR A 291 -20.31 29.47 -29.37
C THR A 291 -20.97 28.53 -30.37
N MET A 292 -21.81 29.05 -31.27
CA MET A 292 -22.40 28.27 -32.37
C MET A 292 -21.37 27.86 -33.40
N ALA A 293 -20.44 28.74 -33.76
CA ALA A 293 -19.35 28.39 -34.68
C ALA A 293 -18.49 27.23 -34.12
N GLU A 294 -18.13 27.28 -32.84
CA GLU A 294 -17.43 26.19 -32.15
C GLU A 294 -18.25 24.89 -32.12
N SER A 295 -19.57 24.99 -31.89
CA SER A 295 -20.49 23.85 -31.91
C SER A 295 -20.58 23.20 -33.31
N VAL A 296 -20.60 24.01 -34.38
CA VAL A 296 -20.61 23.54 -35.77
C VAL A 296 -19.30 22.88 -36.16
N ILE A 297 -18.16 23.43 -35.72
CA ILE A 297 -16.84 22.81 -35.93
C ILE A 297 -16.82 21.43 -35.29
N PHE A 298 -17.24 21.30 -34.02
CA PHE A 298 -17.29 20.02 -33.33
C PHE A 298 -18.19 18.99 -34.04
N ILE A 299 -19.38 19.40 -34.45
CA ILE A 299 -20.34 18.57 -35.20
C ILE A 299 -19.69 18.05 -36.50
N ARG A 300 -19.00 18.93 -37.25
CA ARG A 300 -18.29 18.55 -38.49
C ARG A 300 -17.12 17.61 -38.25
N GLU A 301 -16.32 17.86 -37.21
CA GLU A 301 -15.22 16.96 -36.81
C GLU A 301 -15.71 15.56 -36.49
N HIS A 302 -16.91 15.42 -35.92
CA HIS A 302 -17.56 14.14 -35.63
C HIS A 302 -18.37 13.59 -36.81
N GLY A 303 -18.33 14.24 -37.99
CA GLY A 303 -19.04 13.79 -39.20
C GLY A 303 -20.56 13.89 -39.12
N ILE A 304 -21.10 14.62 -38.14
CA ILE A 304 -22.53 14.78 -37.92
C ILE A 304 -23.06 15.82 -38.92
N LYS A 305 -24.04 15.44 -39.75
CA LYS A 305 -24.57 16.29 -40.84
C LYS A 305 -25.98 16.82 -40.56
N SER A 306 -26.69 16.27 -39.58
CA SER A 306 -28.05 16.67 -39.23
C SER A 306 -28.30 16.61 -37.71
N VAL A 307 -29.36 17.29 -37.27
CA VAL A 307 -29.81 17.25 -35.86
C VAL A 307 -30.29 15.84 -35.47
N GLN A 308 -30.92 15.11 -36.39
CA GLN A 308 -31.29 13.70 -36.16
C GLN A 308 -30.06 12.84 -35.92
N GLN A 309 -29.00 13.01 -36.72
CA GLN A 309 -27.73 12.31 -36.51
C GLN A 309 -27.06 12.71 -35.18
N LEU A 310 -27.21 13.96 -34.74
CA LEU A 310 -26.74 14.40 -33.42
C LEU A 310 -27.48 13.67 -32.29
N ASP A 311 -28.81 13.55 -32.38
CA ASP A 311 -29.64 12.86 -31.40
C ASP A 311 -29.33 11.34 -31.37
N GLU A 312 -29.12 10.72 -32.53
CA GLU A 312 -28.64 9.32 -32.64
C GLU A 312 -27.26 9.14 -32.01
N PHE A 313 -26.33 10.08 -32.23
CA PHE A 313 -24.98 10.01 -31.66
C PHE A 313 -25.00 10.18 -30.14
N ILE A 314 -25.86 11.07 -29.61
CA ILE A 314 -26.11 11.20 -28.17
C ILE A 314 -26.63 9.89 -27.58
N LYS A 315 -27.61 9.27 -28.24
CA LYS A 315 -28.17 7.98 -27.79
C LYS A 315 -27.10 6.89 -27.78
N LYS A 316 -26.34 6.74 -28.87
CA LYS A 316 -25.25 5.77 -28.96
C LYS A 316 -24.19 5.99 -27.89
N SER A 317 -23.80 7.24 -27.65
CA SER A 317 -22.83 7.60 -26.59
C SER A 317 -23.37 7.26 -25.18
N ALA A 318 -24.67 7.46 -24.94
CA ALA A 318 -25.33 7.07 -23.70
C ALA A 318 -25.35 5.55 -23.50
N ASP A 319 -25.64 4.78 -24.55
CA ASP A 319 -25.63 3.31 -24.53
C ASP A 319 -24.20 2.77 -24.29
N GLU A 320 -23.19 3.34 -24.95
CA GLU A 320 -21.77 3.01 -24.70
C GLU A 320 -21.37 3.28 -23.26
N ARG A 321 -21.75 4.44 -22.72
CA ARG A 321 -21.50 4.81 -21.32
C ARG A 321 -22.16 3.82 -20.36
N GLN A 322 -23.40 3.43 -20.63
CA GLN A 322 -24.12 2.45 -19.81
C GLN A 322 -23.43 1.08 -19.85
N ASN A 323 -23.05 0.61 -21.05
CA ASN A 323 -22.30 -0.63 -21.23
C ASN A 323 -20.96 -0.62 -20.47
N LEU A 324 -20.20 0.49 -20.52
CA LEU A 324 -18.96 0.65 -19.75
C LEU A 324 -19.22 0.60 -18.24
N GLN A 325 -20.28 1.25 -17.77
CA GLN A 325 -20.68 1.23 -16.36
C GLN A 325 -21.02 -0.19 -15.89
N ASP A 326 -21.73 -0.97 -16.69
CA ASP A 326 -22.12 -2.33 -16.33
C ASP A 326 -20.94 -3.32 -16.37
N LYS A 327 -19.98 -3.13 -17.28
CA LYS A 327 -18.68 -3.84 -17.24
C LYS A 327 -17.91 -3.53 -15.95
N ILE A 328 -17.85 -2.25 -15.54
CA ILE A 328 -17.19 -1.84 -14.29
C ILE A 328 -17.87 -2.49 -13.08
N LYS A 329 -19.20 -2.48 -13.01
CA LYS A 329 -19.95 -3.14 -11.93
C LYS A 329 -19.67 -4.64 -11.86
N THR A 330 -19.56 -5.30 -13.01
CA THR A 330 -19.24 -6.73 -13.08
C THR A 330 -17.85 -7.01 -12.50
N ILE A 331 -16.85 -6.19 -12.86
CA ILE A 331 -15.50 -6.29 -12.30
C ILE A 331 -15.51 -6.04 -10.79
N ASP A 332 -16.26 -5.05 -10.32
CA ASP A 332 -16.36 -4.76 -8.88
C ASP A 332 -16.93 -5.93 -8.09
N LYS A 333 -17.97 -6.58 -8.63
CA LYS A 333 -18.56 -7.78 -8.04
C LYS A 333 -17.55 -8.94 -8.00
N GLU A 334 -16.79 -9.17 -9.08
CA GLU A 334 -15.74 -10.19 -9.11
C GLU A 334 -14.62 -9.88 -8.08
N MET A 335 -14.20 -8.63 -7.97
CA MET A 335 -13.20 -8.20 -7.01
C MET A 335 -13.68 -8.41 -5.56
N GLU A 336 -14.95 -8.12 -5.27
CA GLU A 336 -15.56 -8.36 -3.95
C GLU A 336 -15.60 -9.85 -3.59
N GLN A 337 -15.94 -10.70 -4.56
CA GLN A 337 -15.92 -12.16 -4.38
C GLN A 337 -14.50 -12.68 -4.11
N LEU A 338 -13.50 -12.24 -4.87
CA LEU A 338 -12.10 -12.61 -4.66
C LEU A 338 -11.55 -12.08 -3.33
N SER A 339 -11.97 -10.88 -2.94
CA SER A 339 -11.65 -10.27 -1.65
C SER A 339 -12.20 -11.10 -0.49
N THR A 340 -13.46 -11.51 -0.58
CA THR A 340 -14.10 -12.40 0.41
C THR A 340 -13.40 -13.77 0.47
N MET A 341 -13.07 -14.34 -0.69
CA MET A 341 -12.34 -15.60 -0.78
C MET A 341 -10.95 -15.50 -0.16
N MET A 342 -10.22 -14.39 -0.38
CA MET A 342 -8.92 -14.14 0.23
C MET A 342 -9.02 -14.14 1.77
N GLU A 343 -10.06 -13.52 2.32
CA GLU A 343 -10.33 -13.52 3.76
C GLU A 343 -10.65 -14.92 4.29
N GLN A 344 -11.50 -15.67 3.60
CA GLN A 344 -11.83 -17.05 3.97
C GLN A 344 -10.58 -17.94 3.96
N VAL A 345 -9.74 -17.84 2.92
CA VAL A 345 -8.47 -18.58 2.84
C VAL A 345 -7.56 -18.21 4.01
N HIS A 346 -7.46 -16.92 4.34
CA HIS A 346 -6.68 -16.49 5.50
C HIS A 346 -7.22 -17.06 6.82
N ILE A 347 -8.54 -17.01 7.04
CA ILE A 347 -9.19 -17.55 8.24
C ILE A 347 -8.90 -19.06 8.36
N VAL A 348 -9.08 -19.80 7.27
CA VAL A 348 -8.80 -21.25 7.22
C VAL A 348 -7.34 -21.51 7.56
N LYS A 349 -6.39 -20.81 6.94
CA LYS A 349 -4.95 -20.97 7.25
C LYS A 349 -4.63 -20.61 8.70
N LYS A 350 -5.22 -19.53 9.22
CA LYS A 350 -4.95 -19.01 10.57
C LYS A 350 -5.45 -19.92 11.68
N TYR A 351 -6.65 -20.49 11.52
CA TYR A 351 -7.32 -21.27 12.58
C TYR A 351 -7.29 -22.78 12.36
N ARG A 352 -6.59 -23.26 11.32
CA ARG A 352 -6.45 -24.70 11.02
C ARG A 352 -5.99 -25.55 12.20
N ALA A 353 -5.02 -25.05 12.99
CA ALA A 353 -4.49 -25.81 14.12
C ALA A 353 -5.52 -26.00 15.23
N TYR A 354 -6.24 -24.94 15.62
CA TYR A 354 -7.31 -25.03 16.62
C TYR A 354 -8.39 -26.05 16.21
N TYR A 355 -8.76 -26.06 14.93
CA TYR A 355 -9.70 -27.05 14.41
C TYR A 355 -9.13 -28.48 14.41
N LYS A 356 -7.85 -28.66 14.07
CA LYS A 356 -7.19 -29.97 14.10
C LYS A 356 -7.14 -30.53 15.53
N GLU A 357 -6.82 -29.70 16.50
CA GLU A 357 -6.76 -30.05 17.92
C GLU A 357 -8.15 -30.43 18.45
N TYR A 358 -9.16 -29.60 18.17
CA TYR A 358 -10.55 -29.88 18.50
C TYR A 358 -11.03 -31.23 17.92
N LYS A 359 -10.65 -31.53 16.67
CA LYS A 359 -11.03 -32.79 16.01
C LYS A 359 -10.30 -34.00 16.61
N ALA A 360 -9.06 -33.83 17.07
CA ALA A 360 -8.28 -34.90 17.69
C ALA A 360 -8.77 -35.19 19.12
N ASN A 361 -9.21 -34.16 19.85
CA ASN A 361 -9.66 -34.24 21.24
C ASN A 361 -11.11 -33.71 21.43
N PRO A 362 -12.15 -34.37 20.87
CA PRO A 362 -13.53 -33.85 20.90
C PRO A 362 -14.12 -33.72 22.32
N SER A 363 -13.58 -34.48 23.27
CA SER A 363 -14.03 -34.55 24.67
C SER A 363 -13.56 -33.37 25.53
N ASP A 364 -12.57 -32.58 25.06
CA ASP A 364 -12.04 -31.44 25.79
C ASP A 364 -12.98 -30.23 25.71
N ARG A 365 -13.92 -30.20 26.66
CA ARG A 365 -14.91 -29.12 26.78
C ARG A 365 -14.27 -27.77 27.15
N ALA A 366 -13.13 -27.77 27.84
CA ALA A 366 -12.45 -26.54 28.24
C ALA A 366 -11.84 -25.85 27.01
N PHE A 367 -11.09 -26.61 26.20
CA PHE A 367 -10.52 -26.13 24.94
C PHE A 367 -11.61 -25.64 23.97
N PHE A 368 -12.68 -26.42 23.78
CA PHE A 368 -13.78 -26.01 22.89
C PHE A 368 -14.42 -24.70 23.35
N LYS A 369 -14.64 -24.50 24.65
CA LYS A 369 -15.25 -23.27 25.18
C LYS A 369 -14.34 -22.06 24.97
N GLU A 370 -13.03 -22.22 25.13
CA GLU A 370 -12.04 -21.16 24.95
C GLU A 370 -11.87 -20.76 23.47
N TYR A 371 -11.81 -21.74 22.56
CA TYR A 371 -11.55 -21.52 21.13
C TYR A 371 -12.79 -21.59 20.23
N LYS A 372 -13.99 -21.60 20.82
CA LYS A 372 -15.28 -21.74 20.10
C LYS A 372 -15.40 -20.78 18.92
N ALA A 373 -15.08 -19.51 19.13
CA ALA A 373 -15.22 -18.48 18.10
C ALA A 373 -14.29 -18.75 16.90
N GLN A 374 -13.04 -19.16 17.15
CA GLN A 374 -12.04 -19.46 16.14
C GLN A 374 -12.42 -20.72 15.34
N ILE A 375 -12.94 -21.74 16.02
CA ILE A 375 -13.43 -22.98 15.41
C ILE A 375 -14.63 -22.68 14.50
N THR A 376 -15.63 -21.94 14.99
CA THR A 376 -16.81 -21.56 14.18
C THR A 376 -16.42 -20.71 12.97
N LEU A 377 -15.49 -19.75 13.12
CA LEU A 377 -14.99 -18.97 11.99
C LEU A 377 -14.30 -19.85 10.94
N TYR A 378 -13.51 -20.84 11.39
CA TYR A 378 -12.86 -21.81 10.51
C TYR A 378 -13.88 -22.65 9.75
N GLU A 379 -14.88 -23.22 10.43
CA GLU A 379 -15.91 -24.07 9.83
C GLU A 379 -16.72 -23.31 8.79
N ASN A 380 -17.17 -22.10 9.13
CA ASN A 380 -17.91 -21.24 8.21
C ASN A 380 -17.07 -20.92 6.97
N ALA A 381 -15.83 -20.45 7.15
CA ALA A 381 -14.94 -20.13 6.03
C ALA A 381 -14.63 -21.35 5.16
N LEU A 382 -14.40 -22.52 5.77
CA LEU A 382 -14.14 -23.75 5.04
C LEU A 382 -15.37 -24.24 4.27
N SER A 383 -16.57 -24.14 4.87
CA SER A 383 -17.82 -24.55 4.24
C SER A 383 -18.12 -23.71 2.99
N GLU A 384 -17.94 -22.39 3.06
CA GLU A 384 -18.12 -21.49 1.92
C GLU A 384 -17.11 -21.77 0.80
N LEU A 385 -15.84 -21.97 1.15
CA LEU A 385 -14.81 -22.31 0.15
C LEU A 385 -15.09 -23.65 -0.54
N LYS A 386 -15.61 -24.64 0.19
CA LYS A 386 -15.97 -25.96 -0.36
C LYS A 386 -17.12 -25.92 -1.36
N LYS A 387 -18.02 -24.92 -1.29
CA LYS A 387 -19.12 -24.77 -2.27
C LYS A 387 -18.59 -24.52 -3.68
N SER A 388 -17.49 -23.78 -3.79
CA SER A 388 -16.96 -23.30 -5.07
C SER A 388 -15.64 -23.97 -5.47
N TYR A 389 -14.92 -24.60 -4.53
CA TYR A 389 -13.59 -25.14 -4.76
C TYR A 389 -13.37 -26.52 -4.12
N SER A 390 -12.80 -27.45 -4.90
CA SER A 390 -12.40 -28.78 -4.41
C SER A 390 -11.10 -28.77 -3.59
N LYS A 391 -10.24 -27.77 -3.82
CA LYS A 391 -8.97 -27.55 -3.10
C LYS A 391 -8.90 -26.13 -2.59
N LEU A 392 -8.14 -25.92 -1.51
CA LEU A 392 -7.96 -24.59 -0.93
C LEU A 392 -7.32 -23.64 -1.96
N PRO A 393 -7.96 -22.51 -2.29
CA PRO A 393 -7.42 -21.55 -3.26
C PRO A 393 -6.06 -20.96 -2.83
N ASN A 394 -5.22 -20.65 -3.81
CA ASN A 394 -3.90 -20.07 -3.58
C ASN A 394 -3.97 -18.55 -3.44
N SER A 395 -3.56 -18.00 -2.30
CA SER A 395 -3.52 -16.56 -2.03
C SER A 395 -2.74 -15.75 -3.07
N ASN A 396 -1.65 -16.30 -3.64
CA ASN A 396 -0.90 -15.61 -4.69
C ASN A 396 -1.73 -15.46 -5.98
N GLU A 397 -2.46 -16.52 -6.37
CA GLU A 397 -3.31 -16.49 -7.56
C GLU A 397 -4.49 -15.53 -7.38
N ILE A 398 -5.11 -15.52 -6.19
CA ILE A 398 -6.18 -14.57 -5.88
C ILE A 398 -5.65 -13.13 -5.96
N LEU A 399 -4.48 -12.85 -5.38
CA LEU A 399 -3.88 -11.51 -5.43
C LEU A 399 -3.54 -11.09 -6.87
N ASN A 400 -2.95 -11.98 -7.67
CA ASN A 400 -2.64 -11.70 -9.07
C ASN A 400 -3.91 -11.43 -9.90
N ARG A 401 -5.00 -12.16 -9.63
CA ARG A 401 -6.28 -11.93 -10.30
C ARG A 401 -6.89 -10.58 -9.89
N LEU A 402 -6.83 -10.23 -8.60
CA LEU A 402 -7.24 -8.92 -8.11
C LEU A 402 -6.45 -7.78 -8.78
N ASP A 403 -5.11 -7.91 -8.89
CA ASP A 403 -4.27 -6.91 -9.53
C ASP A 403 -4.64 -6.74 -11.02
N LYS A 404 -4.85 -7.83 -11.77
CA LYS A 404 -5.31 -7.78 -13.18
C LYS A 404 -6.70 -7.16 -13.35
N LEU A 405 -7.64 -7.46 -12.45
CA LEU A 405 -8.98 -6.87 -12.48
C LEU A 405 -8.93 -5.37 -12.16
N GLN A 406 -8.05 -4.96 -11.23
CA GLN A 406 -7.84 -3.56 -10.90
C GLN A 406 -7.26 -2.77 -12.10
N GLU A 407 -6.30 -3.34 -12.83
CA GLU A 407 -5.77 -2.74 -14.06
C GLU A 407 -6.88 -2.55 -15.11
N LYS A 408 -7.66 -3.60 -15.40
CA LYS A 408 -8.79 -3.52 -16.33
C LYS A 408 -9.82 -2.47 -15.90
N LYS A 409 -10.15 -2.41 -14.60
CA LYS A 409 -11.06 -1.41 -14.04
C LYS A 409 -10.54 0.01 -14.28
N ASN A 410 -9.24 0.24 -14.10
CA ASN A 410 -8.64 1.55 -14.30
C ASN A 410 -8.76 1.99 -15.77
N THR A 411 -8.49 1.10 -16.72
CA THR A 411 -8.68 1.38 -18.16
C THR A 411 -10.13 1.70 -18.50
N LEU A 412 -11.09 0.88 -18.03
CA LEU A 412 -12.52 1.12 -18.27
C LEU A 412 -13.02 2.41 -17.62
N MET A 413 -12.48 2.79 -16.46
CA MET A 413 -12.80 4.06 -15.81
C MET A 413 -12.30 5.27 -16.61
N GLN A 414 -11.14 5.16 -17.27
CA GLN A 414 -10.63 6.21 -18.17
C GLN A 414 -11.50 6.35 -19.42
N GLU A 415 -11.90 5.22 -20.02
CA GLU A 415 -12.84 5.20 -21.15
C GLU A 415 -14.20 5.79 -20.75
N TYR A 416 -14.72 5.39 -19.60
CA TYR A 416 -15.97 5.92 -19.04
C TYR A 416 -15.90 7.43 -18.81
N SER A 417 -14.81 7.93 -18.22
CA SER A 417 -14.62 9.37 -18.01
C SER A 417 -14.54 10.15 -19.33
N SER A 418 -13.88 9.58 -20.34
CA SER A 418 -13.76 10.21 -21.65
C SER A 418 -15.11 10.24 -22.36
N SER A 419 -15.82 9.11 -22.38
CA SER A 419 -17.18 8.98 -22.93
C SER A 419 -18.15 9.95 -22.24
N LYS A 420 -18.09 10.07 -20.91
CA LYS A 420 -18.89 11.05 -20.15
C LYS A 420 -18.62 12.48 -20.58
N SER A 421 -17.35 12.87 -20.74
CA SER A 421 -16.99 14.22 -21.18
C SER A 421 -17.53 14.52 -22.58
N THR A 422 -17.39 13.59 -23.52
CA THR A 422 -17.93 13.72 -24.89
C THR A 422 -19.45 13.84 -24.88
N MET A 423 -20.12 13.03 -24.06
CA MET A 423 -21.58 13.06 -23.90
C MET A 423 -22.05 14.42 -23.37
N GLU A 424 -21.39 14.97 -22.34
CA GLU A 424 -21.70 16.30 -21.80
C GLU A 424 -21.53 17.42 -22.84
N GLU A 425 -20.51 17.33 -23.70
CA GLU A 425 -20.31 18.28 -24.81
C GLU A 425 -21.43 18.18 -25.85
N LEU A 426 -21.82 16.98 -26.26
CA LEU A 426 -22.91 16.75 -27.22
C LEU A 426 -24.26 17.26 -26.70
N TYR A 427 -24.61 16.97 -25.44
CA TYR A 427 -25.83 17.49 -24.82
C TYR A 427 -25.84 19.02 -24.79
N LYS A 428 -24.69 19.63 -24.50
CA LYS A 428 -24.56 21.09 -24.49
C LYS A 428 -24.75 21.67 -25.89
N ILE A 429 -24.13 21.09 -26.92
CA ILE A 429 -24.33 21.47 -28.33
C ILE A 429 -25.81 21.39 -28.69
N ARG A 430 -26.47 20.27 -28.35
CA ARG A 430 -27.88 20.06 -28.66
C ARG A 430 -28.79 21.09 -28.00
N LYS A 431 -28.52 21.43 -26.73
CA LYS A 431 -29.22 22.49 -25.99
C LYS A 431 -28.99 23.87 -26.61
N ASN A 432 -27.73 24.20 -26.92
CA ASN A 432 -27.34 25.44 -27.57
C ASN A 432 -28.06 25.63 -28.91
N TYR A 433 -28.11 24.57 -29.74
CA TYR A 433 -28.82 24.59 -31.02
C TYR A 433 -30.32 24.88 -30.86
N GLY A 434 -30.98 24.28 -29.86
CA GLY A 434 -32.40 24.53 -29.57
C GLY A 434 -32.68 26.00 -29.22
N ILE A 435 -31.88 26.58 -28.32
CA ILE A 435 -31.99 27.98 -27.92
C ILE A 435 -31.73 28.92 -29.12
N TYR A 436 -30.68 28.65 -29.90
CA TYR A 436 -30.29 29.51 -31.02
C TYR A 436 -31.30 29.51 -32.17
N MET A 437 -31.90 28.35 -32.46
CA MET A 437 -32.89 28.20 -33.55
C MET A 437 -34.33 28.53 -33.11
N GLY A 438 -34.56 28.92 -31.85
CA GLY A 438 -35.88 29.26 -31.34
C GLY A 438 -36.86 28.07 -31.27
N LYS A 439 -36.36 26.83 -31.18
CA LYS A 439 -37.18 25.64 -31.01
C LYS A 439 -37.14 25.20 -29.55
N GLU A 440 -38.27 25.34 -28.84
CA GLU A 440 -38.42 24.83 -27.48
C GLU A 440 -38.15 23.31 -27.44
N MET A 441 -37.43 22.86 -26.41
CA MET A 441 -37.33 21.44 -26.10
C MET A 441 -38.65 20.99 -25.50
N GLU A 442 -39.42 20.17 -26.22
CA GLU A 442 -40.38 19.28 -25.56
C GLU A 442 -39.59 18.35 -24.64
N ARG A 443 -40.04 18.29 -23.38
CA ARG A 443 -39.36 17.64 -22.25
C ARG A 443 -39.43 16.12 -22.29
#